data_AF-A0A2V9JJM3-F1
#
_entry.id   AF-A0A2V9JJM3-F1
#
_cell.length_a   1.000
_cell.length_b   1.000
_cell.length_c   1.000
_cell.angle_alpha   90.00
_cell.angle_beta   90.00
_cell.angle_gamma   90.00
#
_symmetry.space_group_name_H-M   'P 1'
#
loop_
_entity.id
_entity.type
_entity.pdbx_description
1 polymer ?
#
loop_
_entity_poly.entity_id
_entity_poly.type
_entity_poly.pdbx_seq_one_letter_code
_entity_poly.pdbx_strand_id
1 'polypeptide(L)'
;MGDEARRAGSFGGLEVAAFESRRAKETAALISNYGGIPRVGPSMREIPLEENVAAFDFAEKLLGGKLDGVIFMTGVGTRTLLETLATRYPVSEIVRGLSKVTIIARGPKPVAVLREFQVPVTIMVPEPNTWREILQELDENPRGFTLDGSRVAIQEYGVPNEKLIQELTGRGAEVLRVPVYRWALPEDLGPLLEALRAILEGRARVVLFTNAAQVEHVLRVASEKGFKERLFEKLRSSVVCSVGPTCSEALVANGITVDLEPEHPKMGNLVLEAAERASALLREKSGERGGAPLRGNPGLTTREAGPSSGSPGSVKVVPPRETRVPSPAPWRESRFMKACRLEPADATPVWLMRQAGRYMKEYRELRARVPFLELCKNPDLVAELTVTAARKIGADAAIIFASFLFDAIRKTRAELPGETPLIGFGAAPCTLASYIIEGGASKNFVHTKTLMYRDAGAWRALMEHLVRGLTGYINGQIAAGVQAVQVFDTWVGCLGPADYREYVQPYTRALICGISPGVPVIHFGT
;
A
#
# COMPACT_ATOMS: atom_id res chain seq x y z
N MET A 1 -22.45 15.30 20.43
CA MET A 1 -22.58 15.32 18.95
C MET A 1 -23.37 14.09 18.54
N GLY A 2 -24.68 14.20 18.38
CA GLY A 2 -25.59 13.05 18.32
C GLY A 2 -26.52 12.96 17.12
N ASP A 3 -26.43 13.85 16.12
CA ASP A 3 -27.44 13.88 15.05
C ASP A 3 -26.96 14.24 13.63
N GLU A 4 -25.71 14.67 13.42
CA GLU A 4 -25.18 14.92 12.06
C GLU A 4 -24.64 13.66 11.37
N ALA A 5 -24.35 12.59 12.12
CA ALA A 5 -23.89 11.32 11.55
C ALA A 5 -25.00 10.50 10.86
N ARG A 6 -26.28 10.91 10.98
CA ARG A 6 -27.43 10.22 10.35
C ARG A 6 -27.65 10.55 8.87
N ARG A 7 -26.76 11.33 8.23
CA ARG A 7 -26.81 11.62 6.78
C ARG A 7 -25.78 10.85 5.93
N ALA A 8 -24.93 10.02 6.55
CA ALA A 8 -24.07 9.06 5.82
C ALA A 8 -24.90 7.81 5.45
N GLY A 9 -24.63 7.18 4.30
CA GLY A 9 -25.47 6.11 3.75
C GLY A 9 -25.81 4.96 4.71
N SER A 10 -26.90 4.26 4.43
CA SER A 10 -27.44 3.20 5.27
C SER A 10 -27.83 1.98 4.45
N PHE A 11 -27.50 0.79 4.97
CA PHE A 11 -27.97 -0.49 4.43
C PHE A 11 -29.48 -0.70 4.60
N GLY A 12 -30.18 0.12 5.38
CA GLY A 12 -31.65 0.10 5.46
C GLY A 12 -32.24 -1.23 5.93
N GLY A 13 -31.56 -1.94 6.83
CA GLY A 13 -31.97 -3.25 7.36
C GLY A 13 -31.60 -4.45 6.49
N LEU A 14 -30.89 -4.25 5.36
CA LEU A 14 -30.41 -5.36 4.54
C LEU A 14 -29.45 -6.28 5.31
N GLU A 15 -29.56 -7.59 5.08
CA GLU A 15 -28.51 -8.51 5.52
C GLU A 15 -27.28 -8.35 4.60
N VAL A 16 -26.10 -8.24 5.23
CA VAL A 16 -24.82 -8.04 4.55
C VAL A 16 -23.89 -9.19 4.91
N ALA A 17 -23.50 -9.98 3.91
CA ALA A 17 -22.51 -11.04 4.06
C ALA A 17 -21.09 -10.48 3.92
N ALA A 18 -20.17 -10.89 4.78
CA ALA A 18 -18.76 -10.53 4.67
C ALA A 18 -17.86 -11.70 5.09
N PHE A 19 -16.68 -11.80 4.48
CA PHE A 19 -15.76 -12.93 4.69
C PHE A 19 -14.48 -12.57 5.46
N GLU A 20 -14.47 -11.38 6.08
CA GLU A 20 -13.32 -10.90 6.86
C GLU A 20 -13.04 -11.76 8.09
N SER A 21 -11.76 -12.11 8.28
CA SER A 21 -11.32 -12.97 9.36
C SER A 21 -10.71 -12.22 10.53
N ARG A 22 -9.69 -11.39 10.28
CA ARG A 22 -8.91 -10.75 11.34
C ARG A 22 -9.72 -9.67 12.06
N ARG A 23 -10.58 -8.99 11.30
CA ARG A 23 -11.40 -7.89 11.78
C ARG A 23 -12.89 -8.22 11.76
N ALA A 24 -13.26 -9.50 11.89
CA ALA A 24 -14.64 -9.97 11.75
C ALA A 24 -15.63 -9.21 12.66
N LYS A 25 -15.28 -9.03 13.94
CA LYS A 25 -16.11 -8.29 14.91
C LYS A 25 -16.28 -6.81 14.53
N GLU A 26 -15.22 -6.21 14.02
CA GLU A 26 -15.24 -4.80 13.61
C GLU A 26 -16.06 -4.61 12.32
N THR A 27 -15.89 -5.50 11.35
CA THR A 27 -16.71 -5.53 10.13
C THR A 27 -18.20 -5.67 10.48
N ALA A 28 -18.54 -6.56 11.43
CA ALA A 28 -19.91 -6.72 11.90
C ALA A 28 -20.45 -5.43 12.55
N ALA A 29 -19.66 -4.80 13.42
CA ALA A 29 -20.02 -3.54 14.06
C ALA A 29 -20.22 -2.41 13.04
N LEU A 30 -19.36 -2.29 12.03
CA LEU A 30 -19.50 -1.28 10.98
C LEU A 30 -20.78 -1.49 10.16
N ILE A 31 -21.07 -2.72 9.75
CA ILE A 31 -22.32 -3.04 9.06
C ILE A 31 -23.53 -2.61 9.91
N SER A 32 -23.54 -2.95 11.20
CA SER A 32 -24.62 -2.56 12.12
C SER A 32 -24.73 -1.04 12.33
N ASN A 33 -23.59 -0.35 12.44
CA ASN A 33 -23.57 1.11 12.59
C ASN A 33 -24.18 1.83 11.38
N TYR A 34 -24.00 1.26 10.18
CA TYR A 34 -24.65 1.75 8.96
C TYR A 34 -26.03 1.09 8.71
N GLY A 35 -26.67 0.54 9.75
CA GLY A 35 -28.06 0.05 9.69
C GLY A 35 -28.26 -1.27 8.95
N GLY A 36 -27.21 -2.08 8.76
CA GLY A 36 -27.28 -3.41 8.18
C GLY A 36 -27.33 -4.54 9.22
N ILE A 37 -27.75 -5.73 8.79
CA ILE A 37 -27.73 -6.94 9.62
C ILE A 37 -26.51 -7.78 9.23
N PRO A 38 -25.47 -7.87 10.06
CA PRO A 38 -24.21 -8.52 9.68
C PRO A 38 -24.31 -10.05 9.65
N ARG A 39 -23.83 -10.64 8.56
CA ARG A 39 -23.56 -12.08 8.40
C ARG A 39 -22.08 -12.28 8.11
N VAL A 40 -21.23 -12.08 9.12
CA VAL A 40 -19.78 -12.17 8.97
C VAL A 40 -19.32 -13.60 9.21
N GLY A 41 -18.86 -14.25 8.15
CA GLY A 41 -18.33 -15.60 8.17
C GLY A 41 -16.85 -15.60 7.83
N PRO A 42 -15.93 -15.63 8.82
CA PRO A 42 -14.50 -15.69 8.56
C PRO A 42 -14.18 -16.79 7.55
N SER A 43 -13.44 -16.49 6.49
CA SER A 43 -13.11 -17.48 5.47
C SER A 43 -11.67 -17.96 5.53
N MET A 44 -10.87 -17.45 6.46
CA MET A 44 -9.43 -17.72 6.54
C MET A 44 -8.87 -17.59 7.97
N ARG A 45 -7.79 -18.29 8.28
CA ARG A 45 -6.93 -18.05 9.45
C ARG A 45 -5.47 -18.05 9.05
N GLU A 46 -4.66 -17.14 9.60
CA GLU A 46 -3.21 -17.21 9.47
C GLU A 46 -2.73 -18.40 10.31
N ILE A 47 -1.84 -19.22 9.75
CA ILE A 47 -1.15 -20.27 10.52
C ILE A 47 0.28 -19.81 10.76
N PRO A 48 0.76 -19.86 12.02
CA PRO A 48 2.13 -19.51 12.37
C PRO A 48 3.16 -20.27 11.52
N LEU A 49 4.29 -19.63 11.23
CA LEU A 49 5.36 -20.24 10.40
C LEU A 49 5.91 -21.50 11.08
N GLU A 50 5.95 -21.53 12.41
CA GLU A 50 6.42 -22.62 13.25
C GLU A 50 5.54 -23.87 13.17
N GLU A 51 4.30 -23.75 12.69
CA GLU A 51 3.35 -24.85 12.53
C GLU A 51 3.32 -25.41 11.08
N ASN A 52 4.21 -24.92 10.20
CA ASN A 52 4.24 -25.32 8.81
C ASN A 52 4.88 -26.71 8.62
N VAL A 53 4.10 -27.76 8.91
CA VAL A 53 4.51 -29.17 8.82
C VAL A 53 5.14 -29.51 7.46
N ALA A 54 4.57 -29.01 6.35
CA ALA A 54 5.09 -29.30 5.02
C ALA A 54 6.46 -28.63 4.75
N ALA A 55 6.68 -27.41 5.25
CA ALA A 55 7.97 -26.76 5.18
C ALA A 55 9.04 -27.53 5.98
N PHE A 56 8.69 -28.03 7.18
CA PHE A 56 9.64 -28.79 8.00
C PHE A 56 9.87 -30.22 7.50
N ASP A 57 8.86 -30.90 6.93
CA ASP A 57 9.06 -32.17 6.21
C ASP A 57 9.98 -31.97 4.99
N PHE A 58 9.81 -30.86 4.25
CA PHE A 58 10.75 -30.45 3.22
C PHE A 58 12.17 -30.25 3.76
N ALA A 59 12.32 -29.58 4.92
CA ALA A 59 13.61 -29.35 5.55
C ALA A 59 14.31 -30.67 5.93
N GLU A 60 13.59 -31.59 6.57
CA GLU A 60 14.11 -32.90 6.96
C GLU A 60 14.55 -33.70 5.72
N LYS A 61 13.75 -33.69 4.65
CA LYS A 61 14.10 -34.36 3.39
C LYS A 61 15.29 -33.69 2.70
N LEU A 62 15.34 -32.36 2.67
CA LEU A 62 16.45 -31.60 2.09
C LEU A 62 17.76 -31.87 2.84
N LEU A 63 17.76 -31.69 4.16
CA LEU A 63 18.95 -31.86 5.00
C LEU A 63 19.39 -33.33 5.08
N GLY A 64 18.44 -34.26 4.97
CA GLY A 64 18.69 -35.71 4.88
C GLY A 64 19.14 -36.20 3.52
N GLY A 65 19.30 -35.32 2.51
CA GLY A 65 19.73 -35.72 1.16
C GLY A 65 18.69 -36.56 0.39
N LYS A 66 17.40 -36.38 0.72
CA LYS A 66 16.28 -37.10 0.13
C LYS A 66 15.60 -36.34 -1.02
N LEU A 67 16.21 -35.26 -1.50
CA LEU A 67 15.73 -34.46 -2.63
C LEU A 67 16.84 -34.32 -3.66
N ASP A 68 16.45 -34.32 -4.93
CA ASP A 68 17.36 -34.20 -6.06
C ASP A 68 17.19 -32.84 -6.76
N GLY A 69 16.00 -32.22 -6.64
CA GLY A 69 15.72 -30.87 -7.14
C GLY A 69 14.66 -30.11 -6.34
N VAL A 70 14.68 -28.78 -6.44
CA VAL A 70 13.70 -27.87 -5.82
C VAL A 70 13.28 -26.79 -6.82
N ILE A 71 11.98 -26.69 -7.07
CA ILE A 71 11.36 -25.70 -7.96
C ILE A 71 10.77 -24.56 -7.12
N PHE A 72 11.27 -23.34 -7.32
CA PHE A 72 10.79 -22.12 -6.69
C PHE A 72 9.88 -21.31 -7.62
N MET A 73 8.60 -21.22 -7.27
CA MET A 73 7.57 -20.67 -8.15
C MET A 73 7.41 -19.15 -8.00
N THR A 74 7.56 -18.61 -6.80
CA THR A 74 7.34 -17.16 -6.55
C THR A 74 8.36 -16.60 -5.57
N GLY A 75 8.71 -15.33 -5.71
CA GLY A 75 9.65 -14.68 -4.77
C GLY A 75 9.11 -14.62 -3.34
N VAL A 76 7.82 -14.32 -3.18
CA VAL A 76 7.18 -14.28 -1.85
C VAL A 76 7.23 -15.65 -1.19
N GLY A 77 6.77 -16.70 -1.88
CA GLY A 77 6.81 -18.05 -1.31
C GLY A 77 8.23 -18.53 -1.03
N THR A 78 9.19 -18.23 -1.92
CA THR A 78 10.61 -18.52 -1.69
C THR A 78 11.10 -17.91 -0.37
N ARG A 79 10.84 -16.62 -0.15
CA ARG A 79 11.24 -15.92 1.07
C ARG A 79 10.59 -16.54 2.29
N THR A 80 9.27 -16.73 2.24
CA THR A 80 8.50 -17.33 3.33
C THR A 80 9.04 -18.71 3.71
N LEU A 81 9.34 -19.55 2.73
CA LEU A 81 9.92 -20.88 2.98
C LEU A 81 11.24 -20.75 3.76
N LEU A 82 12.18 -19.95 3.25
CA LEU A 82 13.50 -19.82 3.86
C LEU A 82 13.43 -19.21 5.27
N GLU A 83 12.59 -18.19 5.48
CA GLU A 83 12.35 -17.60 6.80
C GLU A 83 11.68 -18.61 7.75
N THR A 84 10.74 -19.42 7.25
CA THR A 84 10.11 -20.49 8.03
C THR A 84 11.14 -21.51 8.48
N LEU A 85 12.00 -21.97 7.58
CA LEU A 85 13.06 -22.93 7.91
C LEU A 85 14.04 -22.33 8.92
N ALA A 86 14.37 -21.04 8.78
CA ALA A 86 15.28 -20.33 9.67
C ALA A 86 14.77 -20.23 11.12
N THR A 87 13.47 -20.49 11.37
CA THR A 87 12.93 -20.58 12.74
C THR A 87 13.43 -21.82 13.49
N ARG A 88 13.83 -22.89 12.80
CA ARG A 88 14.26 -24.17 13.41
C ARG A 88 15.67 -24.61 13.03
N TYR A 89 16.17 -24.17 11.88
CA TYR A 89 17.49 -24.57 11.37
C TYR A 89 18.36 -23.33 11.13
N PRO A 90 19.67 -23.39 11.41
CA PRO A 90 20.57 -22.31 11.03
C PRO A 90 20.56 -22.06 9.52
N VAL A 91 20.58 -20.79 9.12
CA VAL A 91 20.56 -20.40 7.68
C VAL A 91 21.69 -21.09 6.89
N SER A 92 22.87 -21.23 7.49
CA SER A 92 24.01 -21.92 6.87
C SER A 92 23.71 -23.39 6.53
N GLU A 93 22.92 -24.09 7.34
CA GLU A 93 22.55 -25.48 7.07
C GLU A 93 21.53 -25.58 5.95
N ILE A 94 20.56 -24.67 5.92
CA ILE A 94 19.56 -24.58 4.85
C ILE A 94 20.25 -24.33 3.51
N VAL A 95 21.16 -23.36 3.47
CA VAL A 95 21.95 -23.04 2.26
C VAL A 95 22.81 -24.23 1.85
N ARG A 96 23.47 -24.91 2.79
CA ARG A 96 24.25 -26.12 2.51
C ARG A 96 23.37 -27.24 1.94
N GLY A 97 22.16 -27.44 2.44
CA GLY A 97 21.21 -28.40 1.90
C GLY A 97 20.79 -28.04 0.47
N LEU A 98 20.38 -26.79 0.24
CA LEU A 98 19.98 -26.30 -1.08
C LEU A 98 21.13 -26.33 -2.11
N SER A 99 22.38 -26.14 -1.68
CA SER A 99 23.54 -26.19 -2.58
C SER A 99 23.84 -27.59 -3.15
N LYS A 100 23.25 -28.65 -2.57
CA LYS A 100 23.45 -30.05 -3.00
C LYS A 100 22.41 -30.56 -3.99
N VAL A 101 21.38 -29.78 -4.25
CA VAL A 101 20.24 -30.17 -5.11
C VAL A 101 20.13 -29.23 -6.30
N THR A 102 19.42 -29.65 -7.34
CA THR A 102 19.18 -28.80 -8.50
C THR A 102 18.16 -27.71 -8.15
N ILE A 103 18.58 -26.45 -8.16
CA ILE A 103 17.71 -25.31 -7.85
C ILE A 103 17.14 -24.74 -9.15
N ILE A 104 15.81 -24.88 -9.32
CA ILE A 104 15.08 -24.35 -10.47
C ILE A 104 14.26 -23.14 -10.02
N ALA A 105 14.58 -21.96 -10.56
CA ALA A 105 13.83 -20.74 -10.30
C ALA A 105 12.95 -20.39 -11.50
N ARG A 106 11.62 -20.31 -11.28
CA ARG A 106 10.64 -19.98 -12.33
C ARG A 106 10.92 -18.65 -13.02
N GLY A 107 11.58 -17.70 -12.35
CA GLY A 107 11.88 -16.38 -12.93
C GLY A 107 12.64 -15.46 -11.98
N PRO A 108 12.75 -14.15 -12.29
CA PRO A 108 13.67 -13.24 -11.61
C PRO A 108 13.33 -12.98 -10.13
N LYS A 109 12.05 -13.10 -9.73
CA LYS A 109 11.61 -12.85 -8.35
C LYS A 109 12.14 -13.92 -7.36
N PRO A 110 11.94 -15.24 -7.58
CA PRO A 110 12.62 -16.27 -6.80
C PRO A 110 14.15 -16.14 -6.83
N VAL A 111 14.75 -15.85 -7.99
CA VAL A 111 16.21 -15.69 -8.12
C VAL A 111 16.75 -14.59 -7.20
N ALA A 112 16.07 -13.45 -7.13
CA ALA A 112 16.48 -12.34 -6.26
C ALA A 112 16.53 -12.78 -4.79
N VAL A 113 15.50 -13.49 -4.32
CA VAL A 113 15.46 -14.00 -2.94
C VAL A 113 16.52 -15.05 -2.69
N LEU A 114 16.68 -16.04 -3.57
CA LEU A 114 17.70 -17.07 -3.43
C LEU A 114 19.11 -16.44 -3.35
N ARG A 115 19.37 -15.40 -4.15
CA ARG A 115 20.63 -14.65 -4.12
C ARG A 115 20.85 -13.91 -2.78
N GLU A 116 19.82 -13.30 -2.22
CA GLU A 116 19.91 -12.66 -0.89
C GLU A 116 20.30 -13.66 0.20
N PHE A 117 19.77 -14.88 0.14
CA PHE A 117 20.11 -15.98 1.04
C PHE A 117 21.38 -16.75 0.62
N GLN A 118 22.10 -16.28 -0.40
CA GLN A 118 23.33 -16.90 -0.92
C GLN A 118 23.15 -18.34 -1.44
N VAL A 119 21.96 -18.68 -1.90
CA VAL A 119 21.65 -19.97 -2.53
C VAL A 119 21.94 -19.89 -4.04
N PRO A 120 22.82 -20.76 -4.59
CA PRO A 120 23.09 -20.77 -6.02
C PRO A 120 21.89 -21.30 -6.81
N VAL A 121 21.54 -20.63 -7.91
CA VAL A 121 20.46 -21.07 -8.82
C VAL A 121 21.08 -21.89 -9.95
N THR A 122 20.63 -23.14 -10.13
CA THR A 122 21.14 -24.05 -11.17
C THR A 122 20.48 -23.79 -12.52
N ILE A 123 19.16 -23.59 -12.51
CA ILE A 123 18.33 -23.37 -13.69
C ILE A 123 17.50 -22.10 -13.48
N MET A 124 17.64 -21.15 -14.40
CA MET A 124 16.79 -19.97 -14.47
C MET A 124 15.90 -20.12 -15.70
N VAL A 125 14.60 -20.21 -15.46
CA VAL A 125 13.62 -20.49 -16.51
C VAL A 125 13.47 -19.24 -17.40
N PRO A 126 13.47 -19.39 -18.74
CA PRO A 126 13.36 -18.26 -19.65
C PRO A 126 11.96 -17.62 -19.64
N GLU A 127 11.87 -16.41 -20.19
CA GLU A 127 10.58 -15.77 -20.44
C GLU A 127 9.73 -16.61 -21.41
N PRO A 128 8.41 -16.73 -21.21
CA PRO A 128 7.54 -15.95 -20.32
C PRO A 128 7.47 -16.37 -18.84
N ASN A 129 8.39 -17.20 -18.35
CA ASN A 129 8.46 -17.64 -16.94
C ASN A 129 7.17 -18.37 -16.52
N THR A 130 6.68 -19.35 -17.28
CA THR A 130 5.53 -20.18 -16.88
C THR A 130 5.98 -21.59 -16.51
N TRP A 131 5.04 -22.38 -16.00
CA TRP A 131 5.32 -23.78 -15.68
C TRP A 131 5.62 -24.63 -16.93
N ARG A 132 5.22 -24.17 -18.12
CA ARG A 132 5.55 -24.84 -19.38
C ARG A 132 7.03 -24.70 -19.69
N GLU A 133 7.58 -23.49 -19.53
CA GLU A 133 9.02 -23.26 -19.73
C GLU A 133 9.86 -23.96 -18.65
N ILE A 134 9.31 -24.19 -17.45
CA ILE A 134 9.98 -25.06 -16.45
C ILE A 134 10.17 -26.47 -17.03
N LEU A 135 9.09 -27.07 -17.56
CA LEU A 135 9.16 -28.42 -18.14
C LEU A 135 10.04 -28.45 -19.37
N GLN A 136 9.91 -27.47 -20.25
CA GLN A 136 10.75 -27.36 -21.44
C GLN A 136 12.24 -27.29 -21.08
N GLU A 137 12.62 -26.44 -20.11
CA GLU A 137 14.02 -26.32 -19.69
C GLU A 137 14.54 -27.60 -19.03
N LEU A 138 13.69 -28.31 -18.29
CA LEU A 138 14.01 -29.61 -17.68
C LEU A 138 14.15 -30.72 -18.74
N ASP A 139 13.35 -30.68 -19.80
CA ASP A 139 13.37 -31.65 -20.91
C ASP A 139 14.55 -31.38 -21.87
N GLU A 140 14.84 -30.11 -22.20
CA GLU A 140 15.80 -29.70 -23.23
C GLU A 140 17.24 -29.51 -22.72
N ASN A 141 17.41 -29.19 -21.44
CA ASN A 141 18.71 -28.77 -20.89
C ASN A 141 19.08 -29.52 -19.59
N PRO A 142 19.11 -30.87 -19.59
CA PRO A 142 19.44 -31.64 -18.41
C PRO A 142 20.93 -31.43 -18.10
N ARG A 143 21.25 -30.43 -17.27
CA ARG A 143 22.60 -30.17 -16.72
C ARG A 143 22.99 -31.26 -15.70
N GLY A 144 22.82 -32.54 -16.07
CA GLY A 144 22.99 -33.71 -15.22
C GLY A 144 21.77 -34.05 -14.35
N PHE A 145 20.66 -33.31 -14.47
CA PHE A 145 19.42 -33.56 -13.74
C PHE A 145 18.36 -34.14 -14.69
N THR A 146 17.80 -35.30 -14.35
CA THR A 146 16.68 -35.94 -15.06
C THR A 146 15.46 -35.96 -14.15
N LEU A 147 14.26 -35.86 -14.74
CA LEU A 147 13.02 -35.99 -13.97
C LEU A 147 12.71 -37.44 -13.60
N ASP A 148 13.06 -38.39 -14.45
CA ASP A 148 12.78 -39.81 -14.24
C ASP A 148 13.49 -40.35 -12.99
N GLY A 149 12.71 -40.83 -12.01
CA GLY A 149 13.20 -41.33 -10.73
C GLY A 149 13.69 -40.26 -9.75
N SER A 150 13.59 -38.97 -10.09
CA SER A 150 14.05 -37.87 -9.23
C SER A 150 13.00 -37.46 -8.20
N ARG A 151 13.46 -37.02 -7.03
CA ARG A 151 12.61 -36.47 -5.97
C ARG A 151 12.66 -34.96 -6.02
N VAL A 152 11.56 -34.34 -6.43
CA VAL A 152 11.48 -32.91 -6.71
C VAL A 152 10.54 -32.23 -5.75
N ALA A 153 11.04 -31.26 -5.00
CA ALA A 153 10.20 -30.41 -4.19
C ALA A 153 9.68 -29.21 -5.00
N ILE A 154 8.41 -28.87 -4.85
CA ILE A 154 7.81 -27.67 -5.46
C ILE A 154 7.38 -26.72 -4.36
N GLN A 155 8.04 -25.56 -4.29
CA GLN A 155 7.60 -24.45 -3.47
C GLN A 155 6.34 -23.84 -4.12
N GLU A 156 5.19 -24.06 -3.50
CA GLU A 156 3.89 -23.54 -3.95
C GLU A 156 3.54 -22.24 -3.20
N TYR A 157 2.78 -21.35 -3.83
CA TYR A 157 2.20 -20.19 -3.16
C TYR A 157 0.69 -20.19 -3.35
N GLY A 158 -0.06 -20.40 -2.25
CA GLY A 158 -1.52 -20.36 -2.23
C GLY A 158 -2.19 -21.61 -2.80
N VAL A 159 -2.12 -21.81 -4.12
CA VAL A 159 -2.87 -22.85 -4.85
C VAL A 159 -1.91 -23.77 -5.62
N PRO A 160 -2.10 -25.10 -5.58
CA PRO A 160 -1.33 -26.04 -6.39
C PRO A 160 -1.51 -25.81 -7.88
N ASN A 161 -0.44 -26.03 -8.63
CA ASN A 161 -0.53 -26.16 -10.08
C ASN A 161 -0.66 -27.64 -10.44
N GLU A 162 -1.89 -28.14 -10.40
CA GLU A 162 -2.20 -29.57 -10.65
C GLU A 162 -1.66 -30.05 -12.00
N LYS A 163 -1.67 -29.19 -13.04
CA LYS A 163 -1.12 -29.54 -14.35
C LYS A 163 0.38 -29.73 -14.30
N LEU A 164 1.12 -28.82 -13.65
CA LEU A 164 2.56 -28.97 -13.48
C LEU A 164 2.91 -30.24 -12.69
N ILE A 165 2.16 -30.54 -11.63
CA ILE A 165 2.37 -31.74 -10.82
C ILE A 165 2.13 -32.99 -11.67
N GLN A 166 1.02 -33.06 -12.40
CA GLN A 166 0.70 -34.17 -13.29
C GLN A 166 1.78 -34.41 -14.36
N GLU A 167 2.28 -33.34 -14.97
CA GLU A 167 3.31 -33.41 -16.00
C GLU A 167 4.69 -33.82 -15.46
N LEU A 168 5.04 -33.41 -14.24
CA LEU A 168 6.28 -33.85 -13.57
C LEU A 168 6.19 -35.33 -13.15
N THR A 169 5.08 -35.73 -12.54
CA THR A 169 4.84 -37.14 -12.16
C THR A 169 4.76 -38.04 -13.40
N GLY A 170 4.12 -37.57 -14.48
CA GLY A 170 4.06 -38.28 -15.76
C GLY A 170 5.44 -38.48 -16.41
N ARG A 171 6.43 -37.64 -16.07
CA ARG A 171 7.83 -37.77 -16.45
C ARG A 171 8.68 -38.58 -15.46
N GLY A 172 8.04 -39.24 -14.48
CA GLY A 172 8.71 -40.15 -13.54
C GLY A 172 9.24 -39.50 -12.27
N ALA A 173 8.97 -38.21 -12.02
CA ALA A 173 9.41 -37.53 -10.80
C ALA A 173 8.50 -37.84 -9.59
N GLU A 174 9.09 -38.09 -8.43
CA GLU A 174 8.39 -38.09 -7.15
C GLU A 174 8.26 -36.64 -6.64
N VAL A 175 7.05 -36.10 -6.69
CA VAL A 175 6.81 -34.68 -6.39
C VAL A 175 6.46 -34.47 -4.91
N LEU A 176 7.34 -33.77 -4.18
CA LEU A 176 7.05 -33.25 -2.85
C LEU A 176 6.48 -31.83 -2.95
N ARG A 177 5.27 -31.63 -2.44
CA ARG A 177 4.64 -30.31 -2.43
C ARG A 177 5.01 -29.54 -1.16
N VAL A 178 5.47 -28.30 -1.32
CA VAL A 178 5.89 -27.43 -0.23
C VAL A 178 5.06 -26.13 -0.26
N PRO A 179 3.79 -26.18 0.15
CA PRO A 179 2.96 -24.99 0.27
C PRO A 179 3.50 -24.09 1.38
N VAL A 180 3.91 -22.88 1.00
CA VAL A 180 4.51 -21.89 1.91
C VAL A 180 3.60 -20.69 2.04
N TYR A 181 2.38 -20.97 2.48
CA TYR A 181 1.46 -20.04 3.14
C TYR A 181 0.31 -20.89 3.67
N ARG A 182 -0.19 -20.62 4.87
CA ARG A 182 -1.52 -21.09 5.23
C ARG A 182 -2.37 -19.92 5.65
N TRP A 183 -3.24 -19.54 4.71
CA TRP A 183 -4.60 -19.26 5.08
C TRP A 183 -5.29 -20.63 5.13
N ALA A 184 -5.56 -21.17 6.31
CA ALA A 184 -6.48 -22.30 6.40
C ALA A 184 -7.90 -21.78 6.45
N LEU A 185 -8.87 -22.64 6.14
CA LEU A 185 -10.22 -22.39 6.62
C LEU A 185 -10.22 -22.26 8.16
N PRO A 186 -11.13 -21.47 8.75
CA PRO A 186 -11.30 -21.47 10.19
C PRO A 186 -11.60 -22.89 10.71
N GLU A 187 -11.25 -23.15 11.97
CA GLU A 187 -11.56 -24.44 12.61
C GLU A 187 -13.07 -24.66 12.72
N ASP A 188 -13.81 -23.59 12.99
CA ASP A 188 -15.27 -23.56 12.95
C ASP A 188 -15.76 -22.95 11.63
N LEU A 189 -16.33 -23.80 10.76
CA LEU A 189 -16.96 -23.38 9.51
C LEU A 189 -18.39 -22.86 9.68
N GLY A 190 -19.00 -22.98 10.87
CA GLY A 190 -20.39 -22.60 11.13
C GLY A 190 -20.71 -21.18 10.67
N PRO A 191 -19.99 -20.14 11.12
CA PRO A 191 -20.23 -18.76 10.71
C PRO A 191 -20.10 -18.53 9.21
N LEU A 192 -19.14 -19.18 8.55
CA LEU A 192 -18.96 -19.13 7.09
C LEU A 192 -20.16 -19.75 6.37
N LEU A 193 -20.61 -20.91 6.82
CA LEU A 193 -21.76 -21.61 6.25
C LEU A 193 -23.07 -20.84 6.48
N GLU A 194 -23.25 -20.16 7.62
CA GLU A 194 -24.40 -19.28 7.86
C GLU A 194 -24.42 -18.07 6.92
N ALA A 195 -23.26 -17.43 6.70
CA ALA A 195 -23.15 -16.33 5.74
C ALA A 195 -23.46 -16.79 4.31
N LEU A 196 -22.94 -17.95 3.91
CA LEU A 196 -23.23 -18.54 2.59
C LEU A 196 -24.70 -18.95 2.46
N ARG A 197 -25.31 -19.51 3.50
CA ARG A 197 -26.74 -19.84 3.51
C ARG A 197 -27.59 -18.59 3.36
N ALA A 198 -27.24 -17.49 4.02
CA ALA A 198 -27.94 -16.22 3.85
C ALA A 198 -27.91 -15.70 2.41
N ILE A 199 -26.79 -15.86 1.70
CA ILE A 199 -26.68 -15.54 0.26
C ILE A 199 -27.56 -16.49 -0.56
N LEU A 200 -27.47 -17.80 -0.31
CA LEU A 200 -28.21 -18.83 -1.06
C LEU A 200 -29.73 -18.69 -0.94
N GLU A 201 -30.21 -18.28 0.24
CA GLU A 201 -31.63 -18.01 0.50
C GLU A 201 -32.08 -16.63 -0.01
N GLY A 202 -31.15 -15.80 -0.50
CA GLY A 202 -31.45 -14.46 -1.01
C GLY A 202 -31.72 -13.42 0.09
N ARG A 203 -31.43 -13.75 1.36
CA ARG A 203 -31.53 -12.82 2.49
C ARG A 203 -30.39 -11.81 2.49
N ALA A 204 -29.15 -12.30 2.34
CA ALA A 204 -27.97 -11.46 2.23
C ALA A 204 -27.74 -11.06 0.77
N ARG A 205 -28.24 -9.89 0.40
CA ARG A 205 -28.17 -9.35 -0.97
C ARG A 205 -26.99 -8.41 -1.19
N VAL A 206 -26.19 -8.13 -0.17
CA VAL A 206 -24.92 -7.38 -0.26
C VAL A 206 -23.81 -8.30 0.24
N VAL A 207 -22.74 -8.46 -0.54
CA VAL A 207 -21.66 -9.40 -0.28
C VAL A 207 -20.31 -8.68 -0.36
N LEU A 208 -19.56 -8.68 0.73
CA LEU A 208 -18.30 -7.94 0.87
C LEU A 208 -17.09 -8.87 0.88
N PHE A 209 -16.14 -8.62 -0.02
CA PHE A 209 -14.83 -9.27 -0.05
C PHE A 209 -13.73 -8.27 0.29
N THR A 210 -12.92 -8.59 1.28
CA THR A 210 -11.79 -7.78 1.77
C THR A 210 -10.42 -8.31 1.37
N ASN A 211 -10.35 -9.46 0.72
CA ASN A 211 -9.10 -10.05 0.20
C ASN A 211 -9.38 -11.08 -0.90
N ALA A 212 -8.53 -11.12 -1.93
CA ALA A 212 -8.55 -12.11 -3.00
C ALA A 212 -8.59 -13.57 -2.50
N ALA A 213 -7.86 -13.91 -1.43
CA ALA A 213 -7.85 -15.27 -0.88
C ALA A 213 -9.23 -15.72 -0.34
N GLN A 214 -10.10 -14.78 0.06
CA GLN A 214 -11.45 -15.12 0.51
C GLN A 214 -12.29 -15.69 -0.64
N VAL A 215 -12.09 -15.18 -1.86
CA VAL A 215 -12.78 -15.64 -3.06
C VAL A 215 -12.52 -17.13 -3.27
N GLU A 216 -11.25 -17.51 -3.25
CA GLU A 216 -10.83 -18.90 -3.43
C GLU A 216 -11.39 -19.81 -2.34
N HIS A 217 -11.32 -19.38 -1.07
CA HIS A 217 -11.81 -20.18 0.05
C HIS A 217 -13.32 -20.34 0.07
N VAL A 218 -14.07 -19.28 -0.22
CA VAL A 218 -15.53 -19.33 -0.33
C VAL A 218 -15.94 -20.27 -1.46
N LEU A 219 -15.31 -20.17 -2.63
CA LEU A 219 -15.59 -21.04 -3.77
C LEU A 219 -15.18 -22.48 -3.52
N ARG A 220 -14.07 -22.71 -2.80
CA ARG A 220 -13.64 -24.04 -2.37
C ARG A 220 -14.69 -24.68 -1.46
N VAL A 221 -15.14 -23.99 -0.41
CA VAL A 221 -16.18 -24.49 0.50
C VAL A 221 -17.48 -24.74 -0.25
N ALA A 222 -17.87 -23.85 -1.16
CA ALA A 222 -19.07 -24.02 -1.98
C ALA A 222 -18.99 -25.23 -2.91
N SER A 223 -17.80 -25.51 -3.46
CA SER A 223 -17.54 -26.70 -4.28
C SER A 223 -17.60 -27.97 -3.44
N GLU A 224 -16.91 -28.00 -2.29
CA GLU A 224 -16.87 -29.16 -1.38
C GLU A 224 -18.26 -29.51 -0.83
N LYS A 225 -19.15 -28.51 -0.69
CA LYS A 225 -20.53 -28.68 -0.21
C LYS A 225 -21.56 -28.79 -1.33
N GLY A 226 -21.16 -28.77 -2.61
CA GLY A 226 -22.04 -29.00 -3.75
C GLY A 226 -23.06 -27.89 -4.04
N PHE A 227 -22.77 -26.64 -3.69
CA PHE A 227 -23.67 -25.50 -3.95
C PHE A 227 -23.02 -24.36 -4.76
N LYS A 228 -21.87 -24.62 -5.39
CA LYS A 228 -21.09 -23.62 -6.13
C LYS A 228 -21.91 -22.93 -7.22
N GLU A 229 -22.61 -23.68 -8.07
CA GLU A 229 -23.40 -23.14 -9.18
C GLU A 229 -24.55 -22.25 -8.69
N ARG A 230 -25.22 -22.69 -7.62
CA ARG A 230 -26.28 -21.91 -6.96
C ARG A 230 -25.74 -20.64 -6.32
N LEU A 231 -24.53 -20.68 -5.76
CA LEU A 231 -23.87 -19.50 -5.22
C LEU A 231 -23.58 -18.49 -6.34
N PHE A 232 -23.09 -18.91 -7.50
CA PHE A 232 -22.88 -18.03 -8.65
C PHE A 232 -24.18 -17.34 -9.11
N GLU A 233 -25.27 -18.09 -9.21
CA GLU A 233 -26.59 -17.54 -9.57
C GLU A 233 -27.04 -16.45 -8.58
N LYS A 234 -26.87 -16.70 -7.28
CA LYS A 234 -27.25 -15.76 -6.23
C LYS A 234 -26.34 -14.54 -6.15
N LEU A 235 -25.04 -14.70 -6.41
CA LEU A 235 -24.10 -13.58 -6.49
C LEU A 235 -24.42 -12.65 -7.67
N ARG A 236 -24.90 -13.16 -8.81
CA ARG A 236 -25.33 -12.31 -9.94
C ARG A 236 -26.46 -11.34 -9.58
N SER A 237 -27.38 -11.77 -8.71
CA SER A 237 -28.54 -10.99 -8.24
C SER A 237 -28.30 -10.24 -6.93
N SER A 238 -27.09 -10.34 -6.36
CA SER A 238 -26.62 -9.62 -5.18
C SER A 238 -25.68 -8.48 -5.58
N VAL A 239 -25.49 -7.49 -4.71
CA VAL A 239 -24.44 -6.48 -4.87
C VAL A 239 -23.14 -7.05 -4.31
N VAL A 240 -22.18 -7.31 -5.19
CA VAL A 240 -20.85 -7.83 -4.84
C VAL A 240 -19.88 -6.66 -4.75
N CYS A 241 -19.35 -6.45 -3.56
CA CYS A 241 -18.37 -5.41 -3.28
C CYS A 241 -17.00 -6.01 -3.03
N SER A 242 -15.98 -5.42 -3.64
CA SER A 242 -14.58 -5.79 -3.48
C SER A 242 -13.83 -4.66 -2.84
N VAL A 243 -12.94 -4.92 -1.88
CA VAL A 243 -12.16 -3.85 -1.24
C VAL A 243 -11.17 -3.18 -2.18
N GLY A 244 -10.77 -3.80 -3.29
CA GLY A 244 -9.79 -3.21 -4.19
C GLY A 244 -9.33 -4.10 -5.34
N PRO A 245 -8.44 -3.59 -6.21
CA PRO A 245 -8.19 -4.15 -7.55
C PRO A 245 -7.79 -5.63 -7.55
N THR A 246 -6.90 -6.05 -6.65
CA THR A 246 -6.44 -7.45 -6.57
C THR A 246 -7.57 -8.41 -6.20
N CYS A 247 -8.47 -7.99 -5.30
CA CYS A 247 -9.64 -8.79 -4.93
C CYS A 247 -10.66 -8.83 -6.07
N SER A 248 -10.80 -7.72 -6.80
CA SER A 248 -11.69 -7.61 -7.96
C SER A 248 -11.24 -8.49 -9.11
N GLU A 249 -9.93 -8.50 -9.41
CA GLU A 249 -9.33 -9.40 -10.40
C GLU A 249 -9.61 -10.87 -10.05
N ALA A 250 -9.47 -11.26 -8.77
CA ALA A 250 -9.75 -12.62 -8.33
C ALA A 250 -11.23 -13.01 -8.48
N LEU A 251 -12.17 -12.10 -8.16
CA LEU A 251 -13.61 -12.30 -8.37
C LEU A 251 -13.92 -12.48 -9.86
N VAL A 252 -13.42 -11.58 -10.71
CA VAL A 252 -13.66 -11.59 -12.16
C VAL A 252 -13.06 -12.83 -12.81
N ALA A 253 -11.84 -13.23 -12.43
CA ALA A 253 -11.20 -14.44 -12.93
C ALA A 253 -12.00 -15.72 -12.62
N ASN A 254 -12.82 -15.70 -11.56
CA ASN A 254 -13.73 -16.79 -11.20
C ASN A 254 -15.13 -16.63 -11.79
N GLY A 255 -15.40 -15.61 -12.61
CA GLY A 255 -16.71 -15.38 -13.23
C GLY A 255 -17.73 -14.66 -12.33
N ILE A 256 -17.26 -13.96 -11.29
CA ILE A 256 -18.09 -13.13 -10.40
C ILE A 256 -17.90 -11.66 -10.79
N THR A 257 -18.99 -10.98 -11.14
CA THR A 257 -18.97 -9.54 -11.44
C THR A 257 -18.86 -8.73 -10.15
N VAL A 258 -18.03 -7.68 -10.17
CA VAL A 258 -17.91 -6.71 -9.07
C VAL A 258 -18.76 -5.50 -9.39
N ASP A 259 -19.67 -5.13 -8.49
CA ASP A 259 -20.58 -3.98 -8.66
C ASP A 259 -20.04 -2.71 -8.00
N LEU A 260 -19.24 -2.89 -6.95
CA LEU A 260 -18.66 -1.80 -6.19
C LEU A 260 -17.22 -2.13 -5.78
N GLU A 261 -16.30 -1.24 -6.15
CA GLU A 261 -14.95 -1.17 -5.61
C GLU A 261 -14.79 0.25 -5.04
N PRO A 262 -14.39 0.41 -3.76
CA PRO A 262 -14.27 1.71 -3.14
C PRO A 262 -13.06 2.47 -3.69
N GLU A 263 -13.13 3.80 -3.72
CA GLU A 263 -12.01 4.64 -4.18
C GLU A 263 -10.76 4.43 -3.31
N HIS A 264 -10.96 4.11 -2.04
CA HIS A 264 -9.90 3.79 -1.10
C HIS A 264 -10.02 2.36 -0.60
N PRO A 265 -9.00 1.51 -0.82
CA PRO A 265 -9.10 0.07 -0.56
C PRO A 265 -8.91 -0.27 0.92
N LYS A 266 -9.87 0.17 1.74
CA LYS A 266 -9.94 -0.07 3.17
C LYS A 266 -11.32 -0.61 3.52
N MET A 267 -11.37 -1.49 4.52
CA MET A 267 -12.62 -2.12 4.97
C MET A 267 -13.69 -1.10 5.39
N GLY A 268 -13.31 -0.02 6.09
CA GLY A 268 -14.26 1.03 6.48
C GLY A 268 -14.89 1.75 5.28
N ASN A 269 -14.10 2.08 4.26
CA ASN A 269 -14.55 2.70 3.02
C ASN A 269 -15.45 1.74 2.22
N LEU A 270 -15.04 0.47 2.11
CA LEU A 270 -15.86 -0.57 1.48
C LEU A 270 -17.26 -0.64 2.12
N VAL A 271 -17.35 -0.68 3.45
CA VAL A 271 -18.62 -0.78 4.16
C VAL A 271 -19.45 0.51 4.01
N LEU A 272 -18.82 1.68 4.13
CA LEU A 272 -19.50 2.97 3.98
C LEU A 272 -20.07 3.14 2.56
N GLU A 273 -19.25 2.98 1.52
CA GLU A 273 -19.69 3.16 0.14
C GLU A 273 -20.72 2.08 -0.26
N ALA A 274 -20.59 0.86 0.27
CA ALA A 274 -21.62 -0.16 0.11
C ALA A 274 -22.94 0.26 0.80
N ALA A 275 -22.90 0.85 1.99
CA ALA A 275 -24.10 1.34 2.67
C ALA A 275 -24.78 2.48 1.89
N GLU A 276 -24.00 3.34 1.25
CA GLU A 276 -24.52 4.44 0.41
C GLU A 276 -25.18 3.94 -0.89
N ARG A 277 -24.60 2.91 -1.52
CA ARG A 277 -24.95 2.55 -2.90
C ARG A 277 -25.71 1.23 -3.06
N ALA A 278 -25.71 0.35 -2.05
CA ALA A 278 -26.32 -0.97 -2.15
C ALA A 278 -27.78 -0.94 -2.59
N SER A 279 -28.60 -0.04 -2.02
CA SER A 279 -30.03 0.08 -2.35
C SER A 279 -30.29 0.53 -3.79
N ALA A 280 -29.38 1.31 -4.39
CA ALA A 280 -29.48 1.73 -5.78
C ALA A 280 -29.03 0.60 -6.72
N LEU A 281 -27.88 0.00 -6.44
CA LEU A 281 -27.33 -1.11 -7.22
C LEU A 281 -28.26 -2.34 -7.21
N LEU A 282 -28.94 -2.62 -6.10
CA LEU A 282 -29.95 -3.68 -6.03
C LEU A 282 -31.16 -3.40 -6.93
N ARG A 283 -31.63 -2.15 -7.00
CA ARG A 283 -32.74 -1.77 -7.89
C ARG A 283 -32.36 -1.89 -9.36
N GLU A 284 -31.14 -1.49 -9.72
CA GLU A 284 -30.59 -1.67 -11.06
C GLU A 284 -30.55 -3.15 -11.45
N LYS A 285 -30.09 -4.03 -10.55
CA LYS A 285 -30.07 -5.49 -10.77
C LYS A 285 -31.44 -6.14 -10.81
N SER A 286 -32.42 -5.58 -10.09
CA SER A 286 -33.80 -6.07 -10.08
C SER A 286 -34.65 -5.56 -11.26
N GLY A 287 -34.11 -4.67 -12.10
CA GLY A 287 -34.81 -4.16 -13.29
C GLY A 287 -35.87 -3.10 -13.01
N GLU A 288 -35.96 -2.59 -11.78
CA GLU A 288 -36.90 -1.53 -11.39
C GLU A 288 -36.37 -0.15 -11.80
N ARG A 289 -36.66 0.27 -13.04
CA ARG A 289 -36.47 1.68 -13.45
C ARG A 289 -37.55 2.55 -12.82
N GLY A 290 -37.16 3.49 -11.97
CA GLY A 290 -38.07 4.51 -11.43
C GLY A 290 -37.42 5.90 -11.36
N GLY A 291 -37.93 6.82 -12.20
CA GLY A 291 -38.11 8.25 -11.87
C GLY A 291 -36.95 9.23 -12.12
N ALA A 292 -37.13 10.13 -13.10
CA ALA A 292 -36.36 11.37 -13.27
C ALA A 292 -36.59 12.36 -12.08
N PRO A 293 -35.72 13.37 -11.86
CA PRO A 293 -35.75 14.64 -12.63
C PRO A 293 -34.31 15.12 -12.99
N LEU A 294 -34.00 15.99 -13.95
CA LEU A 294 -34.55 17.30 -14.31
C LEU A 294 -34.30 17.55 -15.82
N ARG A 295 -35.33 18.01 -16.52
CA ARG A 295 -35.19 18.73 -17.78
C ARG A 295 -34.84 20.18 -17.48
N GLY A 296 -33.79 20.68 -18.10
CA GLY A 296 -33.51 22.11 -18.29
C GLY A 296 -32.63 22.25 -19.54
N ASN A 297 -33.27 22.38 -20.70
CA ASN A 297 -32.60 22.58 -21.99
C ASN A 297 -32.56 24.09 -22.33
N PRO A 298 -31.79 24.55 -23.33
CA PRO A 298 -31.01 25.79 -23.29
C PRO A 298 -31.38 26.80 -24.40
N GLY A 299 -30.67 27.92 -24.43
CA GLY A 299 -30.62 28.89 -25.54
C GLY A 299 -31.38 30.19 -25.27
N LEU A 300 -31.03 31.35 -25.82
CA LEU A 300 -29.96 31.78 -26.70
C LEU A 300 -29.94 33.34 -26.68
N THR A 301 -28.76 33.94 -26.77
CA THR A 301 -28.40 35.26 -27.38
C THR A 301 -29.16 36.57 -27.04
N THR A 302 -28.40 37.61 -26.69
CA THR A 302 -28.17 38.79 -27.56
C THR A 302 -26.88 39.53 -27.18
N ARG A 303 -26.16 40.01 -28.21
CA ARG A 303 -25.07 40.98 -28.15
C ARG A 303 -25.63 42.38 -27.95
N GLU A 304 -24.87 43.28 -27.32
CA GLU A 304 -24.77 44.67 -27.75
C GLU A 304 -23.49 45.34 -27.19
N ALA A 305 -22.98 46.31 -27.94
CA ALA A 305 -21.65 46.89 -27.84
C ALA A 305 -21.72 48.42 -27.66
N GLY A 306 -20.82 48.97 -26.82
CA GLY A 306 -20.33 50.36 -26.87
C GLY A 306 -21.32 51.49 -26.50
N PRO A 307 -20.85 52.70 -26.13
CA PRO A 307 -19.67 53.35 -26.73
C PRO A 307 -18.64 53.96 -25.75
N SER A 308 -17.52 54.33 -26.36
CA SER A 308 -16.33 55.05 -25.89
C SER A 308 -16.54 56.53 -25.51
N SER A 309 -15.70 57.05 -24.62
CA SER A 309 -15.10 58.40 -24.76
C SER A 309 -13.80 58.48 -23.95
N GLY A 310 -12.82 59.26 -24.42
CA GLY A 310 -11.46 59.28 -23.88
C GLY A 310 -10.86 60.68 -23.64
N SER A 311 -9.78 60.65 -22.84
CA SER A 311 -8.60 61.56 -22.75
C SER A 311 -8.80 62.99 -22.18
N PRO A 312 -7.75 63.73 -21.71
CA PRO A 312 -6.29 63.49 -21.77
C PRO A 312 -5.42 63.77 -20.50
N GLY A 313 -4.23 63.15 -20.47
CA GLY A 313 -2.91 63.60 -19.97
C GLY A 313 -2.70 64.50 -18.74
N SER A 314 -1.86 64.04 -17.79
CA SER A 314 -0.91 64.91 -17.09
C SER A 314 0.38 64.19 -16.63
N VAL A 315 1.49 64.75 -17.12
CA VAL A 315 2.88 64.87 -16.64
C VAL A 315 3.42 63.92 -15.54
N LYS A 316 4.53 63.25 -15.88
CA LYS A 316 5.42 62.50 -14.98
C LYS A 316 6.09 63.40 -13.94
N VAL A 317 5.96 63.04 -12.67
CA VAL A 317 6.86 63.45 -11.58
C VAL A 317 7.54 62.20 -11.03
N VAL A 318 8.87 62.17 -11.04
CA VAL A 318 9.70 61.10 -10.45
C VAL A 318 10.04 61.53 -9.02
N PRO A 319 9.57 60.85 -7.97
CA PRO A 319 10.00 61.13 -6.60
C PRO A 319 11.35 60.44 -6.31
N PRO A 320 12.08 60.88 -5.27
CA PRO A 320 13.43 60.42 -4.99
C PRO A 320 13.43 58.94 -4.63
N ARG A 321 14.53 58.24 -4.93
CA ARG A 321 14.75 56.82 -4.57
C ARG A 321 14.51 56.59 -3.09
N GLU A 322 13.31 56.14 -2.75
CA GLU A 322 13.05 55.44 -1.51
C GLU A 322 13.82 54.12 -1.55
N THR A 323 14.64 53.90 -0.53
CA THR A 323 15.20 52.60 -0.21
C THR A 323 14.06 51.59 -0.12
N ARG A 324 13.84 50.82 -1.19
CA ARG A 324 12.86 49.73 -1.22
C ARG A 324 13.19 48.77 -0.08
N VAL A 325 12.37 48.81 0.97
CA VAL A 325 12.11 47.63 1.79
C VAL A 325 11.74 46.53 0.79
N PRO A 326 12.45 45.39 0.75
CA PRO A 326 12.18 44.36 -0.25
C PRO A 326 10.70 43.98 -0.14
N SER A 327 9.97 44.17 -1.24
CA SER A 327 8.59 43.69 -1.35
C SER A 327 8.59 42.21 -0.95
N PRO A 328 7.66 41.75 -0.10
CA PRO A 328 7.64 40.36 0.33
C PRO A 328 7.65 39.47 -0.90
N ALA A 329 8.58 38.51 -0.92
CA ALA A 329 8.79 37.65 -2.07
C ALA A 329 7.44 36.99 -2.48
N PRO A 330 7.15 36.81 -3.78
CA PRO A 330 5.80 36.46 -4.25
C PRO A 330 5.18 35.22 -3.58
N TRP A 331 6.00 34.23 -3.22
CA TRP A 331 5.57 33.03 -2.50
C TRP A 331 4.96 33.32 -1.12
N ARG A 332 5.29 34.44 -0.46
CA ARG A 332 4.75 34.78 0.87
C ARG A 332 3.24 34.95 0.84
N GLU A 333 2.73 35.47 -0.27
CA GLU A 333 1.31 35.72 -0.52
C GLU A 333 0.57 34.55 -1.19
N SER A 334 1.28 33.45 -1.46
CA SER A 334 0.68 32.23 -2.02
C SER A 334 -0.39 31.64 -1.11
N ARG A 335 -1.38 30.96 -1.72
CA ARG A 335 -2.48 30.27 -1.00
C ARG A 335 -1.95 29.35 0.11
N PHE A 336 -0.93 28.57 -0.22
CA PHE A 336 -0.30 27.65 0.72
C PHE A 336 0.30 28.37 1.93
N MET A 337 1.07 29.44 1.70
CA MET A 337 1.73 30.16 2.80
C MET A 337 0.73 30.92 3.68
N LYS A 338 -0.37 31.41 3.11
CA LYS A 338 -1.50 31.97 3.88
C LYS A 338 -2.16 30.91 4.75
N ALA A 339 -2.45 29.74 4.18
CA ALA A 339 -3.00 28.61 4.93
C ALA A 339 -2.10 28.17 6.09
N CYS A 340 -0.78 28.10 5.88
CA CYS A 340 0.18 27.80 6.94
C CYS A 340 0.20 28.82 8.09
N ARG A 341 -0.16 30.08 7.81
CA ARG A 341 -0.28 31.16 8.81
C ARG A 341 -1.69 31.29 9.38
N LEU A 342 -2.61 30.41 8.99
CA LEU A 342 -4.03 30.47 9.36
C LEU A 342 -4.73 31.76 8.90
N GLU A 343 -4.24 32.35 7.80
CA GLU A 343 -4.85 33.51 7.18
C GLU A 343 -5.98 33.09 6.22
N PRO A 344 -6.98 33.96 5.96
CA PRO A 344 -8.01 33.70 4.96
C PRO A 344 -7.41 33.45 3.57
N ALA A 345 -7.84 32.35 2.94
CA ALA A 345 -7.53 32.02 1.55
C ALA A 345 -8.84 31.91 0.75
N ASP A 346 -8.74 32.02 -0.57
CA ASP A 346 -9.87 31.93 -1.51
C ASP A 346 -10.37 30.49 -1.74
N ALA A 347 -9.73 29.49 -1.12
CA ALA A 347 -10.13 28.10 -1.16
C ALA A 347 -9.81 27.38 0.17
N THR A 348 -10.56 26.33 0.47
CA THR A 348 -10.28 25.44 1.60
C THR A 348 -8.99 24.66 1.34
N PRO A 349 -7.97 24.73 2.22
CA PRO A 349 -6.73 23.99 2.02
C PRO A 349 -6.96 22.48 2.21
N VAL A 350 -6.58 21.68 1.21
CA VAL A 350 -6.61 20.21 1.27
C VAL A 350 -5.20 19.67 1.04
N TRP A 351 -4.74 18.78 1.92
CA TRP A 351 -3.44 18.13 1.80
C TRP A 351 -3.61 16.69 1.31
N LEU A 352 -3.09 16.39 0.11
CA LEU A 352 -3.15 15.04 -0.49
C LEU A 352 -1.74 14.47 -0.65
N MET A 353 -1.52 13.25 -0.19
CA MET A 353 -0.26 12.54 -0.38
C MET A 353 -0.41 11.43 -1.42
N ARG A 354 0.38 11.49 -2.50
CA ARG A 354 0.42 10.44 -3.53
C ARG A 354 1.86 10.13 -3.94
N GLN A 355 2.18 8.85 -4.10
CA GLN A 355 3.50 8.43 -4.58
C GLN A 355 3.60 8.58 -6.09
N ALA A 356 4.53 9.39 -6.59
CA ALA A 356 4.74 9.65 -8.01
C ALA A 356 4.86 8.35 -8.85
N GLY A 357 5.54 7.33 -8.31
CA GLY A 357 5.70 6.03 -8.96
C GLY A 357 4.39 5.27 -9.27
N ARG A 358 3.26 5.65 -8.67
CA ARG A 358 1.97 4.98 -8.93
C ARG A 358 1.17 5.59 -10.07
N TYR A 359 1.37 6.87 -10.39
CA TYR A 359 0.51 7.58 -11.35
C TYR A 359 1.29 8.36 -12.42
N MET A 360 2.56 8.68 -12.21
CA MET A 360 3.34 9.52 -13.11
C MET A 360 4.20 8.64 -14.04
N LYS A 361 3.82 8.58 -15.32
CA LYS A 361 4.51 7.80 -16.36
C LYS A 361 5.98 8.23 -16.50
N GLU A 362 6.23 9.52 -16.52
CA GLU A 362 7.54 10.15 -16.68
C GLU A 362 8.49 9.73 -15.54
N TYR A 363 7.97 9.71 -14.30
CA TYR A 363 8.73 9.22 -13.14
C TYR A 363 9.07 7.72 -13.27
N ARG A 364 8.12 6.89 -13.75
CA ARG A 364 8.37 5.45 -13.96
C ARG A 364 9.40 5.19 -15.06
N GLU A 365 9.33 5.92 -16.16
CA GLU A 365 10.29 5.82 -17.27
C GLU A 365 11.70 6.23 -16.84
N LEU A 366 11.84 7.30 -16.06
CA LEU A 366 13.12 7.70 -15.50
C LEU A 366 13.65 6.64 -14.51
N ARG A 367 12.81 6.11 -13.61
CA ARG A 367 13.20 5.08 -12.63
C ARG A 367 13.55 3.73 -13.25
N ALA A 368 13.10 3.46 -14.47
CA ALA A 368 13.51 2.28 -15.24
C ALA A 368 14.96 2.41 -15.75
N ARG A 369 15.47 3.64 -15.90
CA ARG A 369 16.81 3.93 -16.44
C ARG A 369 17.81 4.32 -15.35
N VAL A 370 17.35 5.00 -14.30
CA VAL A 370 18.20 5.56 -13.23
C VAL A 370 17.83 4.91 -11.90
N PRO A 371 18.75 4.16 -11.26
CA PRO A 371 18.57 3.60 -9.91
C PRO A 371 18.25 4.68 -8.87
N PHE A 372 17.56 4.32 -7.79
CA PHE A 372 17.02 5.31 -6.83
C PHE A 372 18.12 6.12 -6.16
N LEU A 373 19.19 5.46 -5.71
CA LEU A 373 20.30 6.16 -5.07
C LEU A 373 21.02 7.10 -6.03
N GLU A 374 21.20 6.70 -7.29
CA GLU A 374 21.81 7.55 -8.32
C GLU A 374 20.92 8.75 -8.66
N LEU A 375 19.60 8.55 -8.69
CA LEU A 375 18.63 9.65 -8.82
C LEU A 375 18.76 10.63 -7.65
N CYS A 376 18.75 10.15 -6.41
CA CYS A 376 18.90 10.98 -5.20
C CYS A 376 20.26 11.68 -5.10
N LYS A 377 21.26 11.19 -5.85
CA LYS A 377 22.59 11.76 -5.96
C LYS A 377 22.74 12.82 -7.05
N ASN A 378 21.72 13.04 -7.88
CA ASN A 378 21.77 13.99 -8.99
C ASN A 378 20.79 15.17 -8.74
N PRO A 379 21.30 16.35 -8.33
CA PRO A 379 20.47 17.52 -8.05
C PRO A 379 19.58 17.98 -9.21
N ASP A 380 20.06 17.85 -10.45
CA ASP A 380 19.32 18.27 -11.65
C ASP A 380 18.10 17.38 -11.88
N LEU A 381 18.30 16.06 -11.82
CA LEU A 381 17.19 15.10 -11.99
C LEU A 381 16.15 15.21 -10.87
N VAL A 382 16.59 15.47 -9.63
CA VAL A 382 15.65 15.68 -8.51
C VAL A 382 14.84 16.95 -8.74
N ALA A 383 15.48 18.05 -9.12
CA ALA A 383 14.79 19.32 -9.37
C ALA A 383 13.79 19.19 -10.51
N GLU A 384 14.21 18.62 -11.64
CA GLU A 384 13.36 18.39 -12.81
C GLU A 384 12.11 17.59 -12.44
N LEU A 385 12.28 16.48 -11.72
CA LEU A 385 11.15 15.65 -11.28
C LEU A 385 10.20 16.40 -10.35
N THR A 386 10.73 17.11 -9.35
CA THR A 386 9.92 17.86 -8.39
C THR A 386 9.12 18.97 -9.08
N VAL A 387 9.76 19.76 -9.95
CA VAL A 387 9.12 20.82 -10.73
C VAL A 387 8.05 20.24 -11.67
N THR A 388 8.38 19.15 -12.38
CA THR A 388 7.45 18.50 -13.30
C THR A 388 6.23 17.96 -12.57
N ALA A 389 6.43 17.31 -11.42
CA ALA A 389 5.34 16.79 -10.61
C ALA A 389 4.41 17.92 -10.13
N ALA A 390 4.97 19.00 -9.57
CA ALA A 390 4.21 20.14 -9.07
C ALA A 390 3.39 20.80 -10.19
N ARG A 391 3.99 21.04 -11.36
CA ARG A 391 3.31 21.62 -12.53
C ARG A 391 2.20 20.71 -13.06
N LYS A 392 2.47 19.41 -13.18
CA LYS A 392 1.53 18.43 -13.74
C LYS A 392 0.23 18.32 -12.94
N ILE A 393 0.32 18.44 -11.61
CA ILE A 393 -0.86 18.35 -10.73
C ILE A 393 -1.44 19.71 -10.36
N GLY A 394 -0.81 20.82 -10.79
CA GLY A 394 -1.23 22.18 -10.43
C GLY A 394 -1.18 22.45 -8.93
N ALA A 395 -0.19 21.90 -8.22
CA ALA A 395 -0.09 22.07 -6.77
C ALA A 395 0.33 23.49 -6.37
N ASP A 396 -0.26 23.99 -5.28
CA ASP A 396 0.09 25.29 -4.69
C ASP A 396 1.49 25.31 -4.02
N ALA A 397 2.13 24.14 -3.85
CA ALA A 397 3.47 24.00 -3.31
C ALA A 397 4.18 22.75 -3.86
N ALA A 398 5.51 22.77 -3.89
CA ALA A 398 6.33 21.62 -4.25
C ALA A 398 7.06 21.06 -3.01
N ILE A 399 7.32 19.76 -2.98
CA ILE A 399 8.04 19.08 -1.89
C ILE A 399 9.28 18.34 -2.43
N ILE A 400 10.38 18.36 -1.68
CA ILE A 400 11.67 17.79 -2.12
C ILE A 400 12.38 16.95 -1.06
N PHE A 401 13.03 15.86 -1.50
CA PHE A 401 13.86 14.95 -0.68
C PHE A 401 14.99 14.35 -1.53
N ALA A 402 16.26 14.48 -1.10
CA ALA A 402 17.45 14.01 -1.83
C ALA A 402 18.69 13.90 -0.93
N SER A 403 19.72 13.17 -1.37
CA SER A 403 20.95 12.96 -0.60
C SER A 403 21.97 14.10 -0.75
N PHE A 404 21.92 14.86 -1.86
CA PHE A 404 22.57 16.18 -2.01
C PHE A 404 21.53 17.30 -1.88
N LEU A 405 20.73 17.21 -0.83
CA LEU A 405 19.49 17.96 -0.68
C LEU A 405 19.64 19.46 -0.88
N PHE A 406 20.70 20.07 -0.34
CA PHE A 406 20.82 21.53 -0.33
C PHE A 406 21.04 22.10 -1.74
N ASP A 407 21.82 21.43 -2.59
CA ASP A 407 22.00 21.86 -3.98
C ASP A 407 20.73 21.63 -4.80
N ALA A 408 20.06 20.51 -4.58
CA ALA A 408 18.78 20.22 -5.22
C ALA A 408 17.70 21.25 -4.83
N ILE A 409 17.65 21.67 -3.56
CA ILE A 409 16.77 22.75 -3.08
C ILE A 409 17.09 24.05 -3.82
N ARG A 410 18.36 24.46 -3.90
CA ARG A 410 18.75 25.71 -4.57
C ARG A 410 18.33 25.71 -6.04
N LYS A 411 18.59 24.62 -6.76
CA LYS A 411 18.21 24.47 -8.18
C LYS A 411 16.68 24.47 -8.36
N THR A 412 15.98 23.67 -7.56
CA THR A 412 14.51 23.58 -7.59
C THR A 412 13.88 24.94 -7.31
N ARG A 413 14.39 25.66 -6.32
CA ARG A 413 13.89 26.99 -5.97
C ARG A 413 14.10 28.00 -7.11
N ALA A 414 15.22 27.92 -7.82
CA ALA A 414 15.52 28.78 -8.97
C ALA A 414 14.60 28.51 -10.17
N GLU A 415 14.14 27.28 -10.36
CA GLU A 415 13.31 26.87 -11.51
C GLU A 415 11.79 26.94 -11.24
N LEU A 416 11.38 26.86 -9.98
CA LEU A 416 9.97 27.00 -9.60
C LEU A 416 9.50 28.45 -9.79
N PRO A 417 8.25 28.67 -10.24
CA PRO A 417 7.64 30.00 -10.28
C PRO A 417 7.81 30.70 -8.93
N GLY A 418 8.09 32.01 -8.95
CA GLY A 418 8.41 32.78 -7.73
C GLY A 418 7.32 32.79 -6.67
N GLU A 419 6.08 32.52 -7.07
CA GLU A 419 4.89 32.39 -6.22
C GLU A 419 4.68 30.99 -5.63
N THR A 420 5.30 29.95 -6.18
CA THR A 420 5.14 28.57 -5.70
C THR A 420 6.14 28.29 -4.59
N PRO A 421 5.75 28.19 -3.30
CA PRO A 421 6.67 27.81 -2.21
C PRO A 421 7.22 26.38 -2.37
N LEU A 422 8.44 26.19 -1.90
CA LEU A 422 9.13 24.91 -1.80
C LEU A 422 9.15 24.47 -0.34
N ILE A 423 8.73 23.23 -0.10
CA ILE A 423 8.63 22.62 1.22
C ILE A 423 9.82 21.69 1.44
N GLY A 424 10.57 21.92 2.50
CA GLY A 424 11.58 21.01 3.02
C GLY A 424 10.96 19.92 3.89
N PHE A 425 11.66 18.82 4.05
CA PHE A 425 11.13 17.61 4.68
C PHE A 425 12.13 16.97 5.64
N GLY A 426 11.66 16.46 6.77
CA GLY A 426 12.44 15.63 7.69
C GLY A 426 11.58 14.62 8.45
N ALA A 427 12.21 13.53 8.89
CA ALA A 427 11.58 12.61 9.83
C ALA A 427 11.53 13.24 11.23
N ALA A 428 10.49 12.91 12.00
CA ALA A 428 10.46 13.19 13.43
C ALA A 428 11.45 12.28 14.18
N PRO A 429 11.92 12.68 15.38
CA PRO A 429 12.93 11.92 16.13
C PRO A 429 12.47 10.48 16.43
N CYS A 430 11.21 10.29 16.85
CA CYS A 430 10.67 8.97 17.16
C CYS A 430 10.65 8.07 15.93
N THR A 431 10.19 8.60 14.80
CA THR A 431 10.13 7.84 13.54
C THR A 431 11.53 7.39 13.08
N LEU A 432 12.54 8.26 13.19
CA LEU A 432 13.91 7.91 12.83
C LEU A 432 14.53 6.92 13.84
N ALA A 433 14.29 7.11 15.14
CA ALA A 433 14.72 6.17 16.18
C ALA A 433 14.17 4.77 15.95
N SER A 434 12.88 4.67 15.61
CA SER A 434 12.24 3.39 15.28
C SER A 434 12.95 2.67 14.14
N TYR A 435 13.31 3.37 13.06
CA TYR A 435 14.04 2.72 11.96
C TYR A 435 15.45 2.26 12.37
N ILE A 436 16.15 3.04 13.19
CA ILE A 436 17.49 2.70 13.67
C ILE A 436 17.44 1.45 14.56
N ILE A 437 16.46 1.38 15.47
CA ILE A 437 16.33 0.28 16.43
C ILE A 437 15.81 -1.00 15.77
N GLU A 438 14.81 -0.88 14.89
CA GLU A 438 14.19 -2.05 14.25
C GLU A 438 14.96 -2.53 13.01
N GLY A 439 15.88 -1.72 12.46
CA GLY A 439 16.58 -2.02 11.21
C GLY A 439 15.71 -1.93 9.96
N GLY A 440 14.49 -1.39 10.07
CA GLY A 440 13.51 -1.31 8.98
C GLY A 440 12.11 -0.95 9.46
N ALA A 441 11.10 -1.11 8.59
CA ALA A 441 9.71 -0.96 8.99
C ALA A 441 9.26 -2.17 9.81
N SER A 442 8.59 -1.93 10.94
CA SER A 442 8.06 -2.95 11.84
C SER A 442 6.55 -2.80 11.97
N LYS A 443 5.81 -3.87 12.24
CA LYS A 443 4.34 -3.78 12.42
C LYS A 443 3.98 -3.19 13.78
N ASN A 444 4.74 -3.56 14.82
CA ASN A 444 4.38 -3.29 16.21
C ASN A 444 5.44 -2.48 16.97
N PHE A 445 6.63 -2.29 16.38
CA PHE A 445 7.76 -1.54 16.95
C PHE A 445 8.15 -2.05 18.35
N VAL A 446 8.23 -3.38 18.50
CA VAL A 446 8.44 -4.04 19.79
C VAL A 446 9.81 -3.72 20.36
N HIS A 447 10.87 -3.69 19.54
CA HIS A 447 12.21 -3.37 20.00
C HIS A 447 12.33 -1.91 20.44
N THR A 448 11.71 -1.01 19.67
CA THR A 448 11.61 0.41 19.99
C THR A 448 10.94 0.63 21.34
N LYS A 449 9.76 0.03 21.54
CA LYS A 449 9.01 0.11 22.80
C LYS A 449 9.76 -0.55 23.96
N THR A 450 10.43 -1.67 23.69
CA THR A 450 11.26 -2.35 24.70
C THR A 450 12.37 -1.43 25.18
N LEU A 451 13.04 -0.70 24.27
CA LEU A 451 14.05 0.27 24.65
C LEU A 451 13.45 1.44 25.45
N MET A 452 12.33 2.01 24.99
CA MET A 452 11.61 3.08 25.71
C MET A 452 11.34 2.69 27.17
N TYR A 453 10.76 1.51 27.39
CA TYR A 453 10.29 1.10 28.72
C TYR A 453 11.36 0.47 29.60
N ARG A 454 12.34 -0.25 29.03
CA ARG A 454 13.37 -0.94 29.82
C ARG A 454 14.61 -0.10 30.06
N ASP A 455 14.89 0.86 29.18
CA ASP A 455 16.06 1.73 29.31
C ASP A 455 15.74 3.15 28.81
N ALA A 456 14.97 3.87 29.63
CA ALA A 456 14.62 5.27 29.38
C ALA A 456 15.87 6.18 29.24
N GLY A 457 17.00 5.79 29.86
CA GLY A 457 18.27 6.52 29.75
C GLY A 457 18.86 6.43 28.34
N ALA A 458 18.95 5.22 27.79
CA ALA A 458 19.38 4.99 26.42
C ALA A 458 18.43 5.62 25.40
N TRP A 459 17.11 5.51 25.63
CA TRP A 459 16.11 6.16 24.79
C TRP A 459 16.30 7.68 24.75
N ARG A 460 16.46 8.33 25.91
CA ARG A 460 16.71 9.77 25.99
C ARG A 460 17.99 10.17 25.25
N ALA A 461 19.09 9.46 25.49
CA ALA A 461 20.37 9.78 24.85
C ALA A 461 20.29 9.69 23.31
N LEU A 462 19.61 8.66 22.79
CA LEU A 462 19.35 8.52 21.36
C LEU A 462 18.50 9.67 20.83
N MET A 463 17.37 9.95 21.46
CA MET A 463 16.43 10.98 21.01
C MET A 463 17.06 12.37 21.03
N GLU A 464 17.84 12.72 22.05
CA GLU A 464 18.58 14.00 22.10
C GLU A 464 19.61 14.11 20.96
N HIS A 465 20.31 13.03 20.64
CA HIS A 465 21.25 13.00 19.52
C HIS A 465 20.52 13.21 18.18
N LEU A 466 19.41 12.51 17.98
CA LEU A 466 18.60 12.64 16.77
C LEU A 466 18.00 14.05 16.64
N VAL A 467 17.49 14.65 17.72
CA VAL A 467 16.98 16.03 17.71
C VAL A 467 18.06 16.99 17.23
N ARG A 468 19.28 16.94 17.78
CA ARG A 468 20.38 17.83 17.35
C ARG A 468 20.69 17.69 15.86
N GLY A 469 20.81 16.46 15.37
CA GLY A 469 21.09 16.18 13.96
C GLY A 469 19.95 16.65 13.04
N LEU A 470 18.71 16.32 13.38
CA LEU A 470 17.52 16.68 12.61
C LEU A 470 17.29 18.20 12.58
N THR A 471 17.51 18.90 13.70
CA THR A 471 17.42 20.37 13.73
C THR A 471 18.43 21.00 12.76
N GLY A 472 19.69 20.56 12.80
CA GLY A 472 20.72 21.05 11.87
C GLY A 472 20.36 20.75 10.41
N TYR A 473 19.87 19.54 10.14
CA TYR A 473 19.42 19.12 8.81
C TYR A 473 18.25 19.96 8.28
N ILE A 474 17.21 20.18 9.07
CA ILE A 474 16.04 20.97 8.68
C ILE A 474 16.41 22.45 8.48
N ASN A 475 17.20 23.04 9.38
CA ASN A 475 17.68 24.41 9.21
C ASN A 475 18.61 24.57 8.00
N GLY A 476 19.39 23.54 7.66
CA GLY A 476 20.16 23.51 6.42
C GLY A 476 19.28 23.60 5.16
N GLN A 477 18.11 22.96 5.17
CA GLN A 477 17.14 23.09 4.07
C GLN A 477 16.57 24.50 3.98
N ILE A 478 16.25 25.11 5.11
CA ILE A 478 15.76 26.50 5.20
C ILE A 478 16.80 27.45 4.62
N ALA A 479 18.06 27.31 5.04
CA ALA A 479 19.18 28.09 4.51
C ALA A 479 19.42 27.85 3.02
N ALA A 480 19.12 26.66 2.51
CA ALA A 480 19.22 26.34 1.09
C ALA A 480 18.06 26.94 0.25
N GLY A 481 16.93 27.31 0.88
CA GLY A 481 15.88 28.08 0.23
C GLY A 481 14.46 27.48 0.28
N VAL A 482 14.15 26.58 1.21
CA VAL A 482 12.74 26.16 1.44
C VAL A 482 11.98 27.21 2.26
N GLN A 483 10.69 27.36 2.00
CA GLN A 483 9.82 28.37 2.63
C GLN A 483 9.01 27.83 3.80
N ALA A 484 8.80 26.51 3.85
CA ALA A 484 8.13 25.80 4.94
C ALA A 484 8.81 24.44 5.12
N VAL A 485 8.61 23.81 6.28
CA VAL A 485 9.15 22.48 6.56
C VAL A 485 8.09 21.55 7.09
N GLN A 486 8.17 20.29 6.68
CA GLN A 486 7.28 19.24 7.14
C GLN A 486 8.05 18.18 7.92
N VAL A 487 7.58 17.89 9.12
CA VAL A 487 8.13 16.88 10.03
C VAL A 487 7.18 15.69 10.08
N PHE A 488 7.65 14.53 9.64
CA PHE A 488 6.87 13.29 9.58
C PHE A 488 7.12 12.39 10.78
N ASP A 489 6.09 12.25 11.61
CA ASP A 489 6.06 11.32 12.72
C ASP A 489 5.18 10.10 12.41
N THR A 490 5.57 9.36 11.37
CA THR A 490 4.83 8.24 10.77
C THR A 490 4.47 7.13 11.76
N TRP A 491 5.26 6.93 12.81
CA TRP A 491 5.08 5.81 13.73
C TRP A 491 4.52 6.21 15.10
N VAL A 492 4.18 7.47 15.29
CA VAL A 492 3.69 7.96 16.58
C VAL A 492 2.37 7.30 17.00
N GLY A 493 1.52 6.93 16.05
CA GLY A 493 0.24 6.24 16.28
C GLY A 493 0.38 4.83 16.83
N CYS A 494 1.59 4.27 16.91
CA CYS A 494 1.82 3.00 17.58
C CYS A 494 1.86 3.10 19.11
N LEU A 495 1.83 4.32 19.67
CA LEU A 495 1.91 4.61 21.09
C LEU A 495 0.58 5.11 21.66
N GLY A 496 0.31 4.80 22.92
CA GLY A 496 -0.79 5.41 23.66
C GLY A 496 -0.51 6.89 23.98
N PRO A 497 -1.53 7.70 24.33
CA PRO A 497 -1.35 9.11 24.64
C PRO A 497 -0.40 9.40 25.80
N ALA A 498 -0.31 8.50 26.80
CA ALA A 498 0.62 8.63 27.91
C ALA A 498 2.07 8.45 27.43
N ASP A 499 2.33 7.35 26.73
CA ASP A 499 3.64 7.06 26.16
C ASP A 499 4.11 8.14 25.18
N TYR A 500 3.20 8.69 24.38
CA TYR A 500 3.54 9.82 23.50
C TYR A 500 4.03 11.02 24.30
N ARG A 501 3.31 11.41 25.37
CA ARG A 501 3.69 12.56 26.21
C ARG A 501 5.02 12.37 26.91
N GLU A 502 5.34 11.14 27.30
CA GLU A 502 6.56 10.81 28.01
C GLU A 502 7.76 10.62 27.08
N TYR A 503 7.62 9.77 26.06
CA TYR A 503 8.75 9.27 25.27
C TYR A 503 8.97 10.05 23.96
N VAL A 504 7.99 10.80 23.46
CA VAL A 504 8.07 11.41 22.11
C VAL A 504 7.89 12.93 22.13
N GLN A 505 6.81 13.41 22.74
CA GLN A 505 6.41 14.82 22.72
C GLN A 505 7.54 15.79 23.13
N PRO A 506 8.37 15.53 24.16
CA PRO A 506 9.42 16.46 24.56
C PRO A 506 10.44 16.68 23.43
N TYR A 507 10.79 15.63 22.70
CA TYR A 507 11.79 15.66 21.63
C TYR A 507 11.24 16.25 20.33
N THR A 508 9.98 15.93 19.99
CA THR A 508 9.30 16.58 18.86
C THR A 508 9.16 18.08 19.12
N ARG A 509 8.79 18.49 20.34
CA ARG A 509 8.77 19.91 20.74
C ARG A 509 10.15 20.54 20.63
N ALA A 510 11.20 19.88 21.15
CA ALA A 510 12.57 20.39 21.08
C ALA A 510 13.04 20.58 19.63
N LEU A 511 12.75 19.62 18.74
CA LEU A 511 13.03 19.75 17.31
C LEU A 511 12.33 20.98 16.71
N ILE A 512 11.02 21.13 16.94
CA ILE A 512 10.23 22.24 16.40
C ILE A 512 10.73 23.59 16.93
N CYS A 513 11.03 23.69 18.23
CA CYS A 513 11.59 24.90 18.83
C CYS A 513 12.99 25.25 18.29
N GLY A 514 13.75 24.26 17.83
CA GLY A 514 15.05 24.46 17.22
C GLY A 514 15.02 24.91 15.75
N ILE A 515 13.85 24.86 15.09
CA ILE A 515 13.69 25.31 13.71
C ILE A 515 13.72 26.85 13.65
N SER A 516 14.33 27.39 12.59
CA SER A 516 14.50 28.82 12.36
C SER A 516 13.18 29.59 12.56
N PRO A 517 13.15 30.63 13.43
CA PRO A 517 11.93 31.36 13.74
C PRO A 517 11.23 31.94 12.51
N GLY A 518 9.90 31.90 12.50
CA GLY A 518 9.07 32.45 11.42
C GLY A 518 8.90 31.53 10.20
N VAL A 519 9.58 30.39 10.15
CA VAL A 519 9.33 29.35 9.13
C VAL A 519 8.15 28.49 9.57
N PRO A 520 7.10 28.33 8.75
CA PRO A 520 6.00 27.44 9.08
C PRO A 520 6.46 25.98 9.18
N VAL A 521 6.01 25.31 10.24
CA VAL A 521 6.28 23.90 10.51
C VAL A 521 4.98 23.11 10.44
N ILE A 522 4.94 22.13 9.56
CA ILE A 522 3.83 21.19 9.40
C ILE A 522 4.24 19.90 10.12
N HIS A 523 3.62 19.61 11.26
CA HIS A 523 3.83 18.35 11.96
C HIS A 523 2.76 17.33 11.53
N PHE A 524 3.20 16.25 10.90
CA PHE A 524 2.31 15.20 10.40
C PHE A 524 2.57 13.90 11.19
N GLY A 525 1.66 13.54 12.08
CA GLY A 525 1.71 12.29 12.84
C GLY A 525 0.56 11.35 12.49
N THR A 526 0.84 10.06 12.32
CA THR A 526 -0.15 9.02 11.97
C THR A 526 -0.15 7.86 12.93
#